data_AF-A0A228K7J6-F1
#
_entry.id   AF-A0A228K7J6-F1
#
_cell.length_a   1.000
_cell.length_b   1.000
_cell.length_c   1.000
_cell.angle_alpha   90.00
_cell.angle_beta   90.00
_cell.angle_gamma   90.00
#
_symmetry.space_group_name_H-M   'P 1'
#
loop_
_entity.id
_entity.type
_entity.pdbx_description
1 polymer ?
#
loop_
_entity_poly.entity_id
_entity_poly.type
_entity_poly.pdbx_seq_one_letter_code
_entity_poly.pdbx_strand_id
1 'polypeptide(L)'
;MKRAGRRVARAPQARCRRQRGLVLLALLIALMLMSIALAGALDVWSLQRRREQERQLLFVGDQYRKAIVSYYRLARAYPQTVDDLLEDTRFAKPMHHLRRAYPDPVSGKNDWSFLWRGDRFYGVFSSSDGATIKRAGFPDRYMDFEGAETYRQWKFLYLAPGLSAPPADAPATAPAMPASAPSLSGFPGGTLPGQGLAGRH
;
A
#
# COMPACT_ATOMS: atom_id res chain seq x y z
N MET A 1 -46.69 87.79 -33.77
CA MET A 1 -46.96 86.63 -32.87
C MET A 1 -46.94 85.39 -33.77
N LYS A 2 -46.23 84.27 -33.57
CA LYS A 2 -45.63 83.59 -32.43
C LYS A 2 -44.36 82.85 -32.92
N ARG A 3 -43.27 82.89 -32.15
CA ARG A 3 -42.09 82.03 -32.38
C ARG A 3 -42.40 80.63 -31.83
N ALA A 4 -42.40 79.61 -32.69
CA ALA A 4 -42.53 78.22 -32.27
C ALA A 4 -41.17 77.72 -31.73
N GLY A 5 -41.10 77.50 -30.42
CA GLY A 5 -39.94 76.94 -29.75
C GLY A 5 -39.78 75.46 -30.07
N ARG A 6 -38.70 75.10 -30.75
CA ARG A 6 -38.25 73.71 -30.92
C ARG A 6 -37.64 73.23 -29.61
N ARG A 7 -38.35 72.38 -28.85
CA ARG A 7 -37.73 71.56 -27.80
C ARG A 7 -37.35 70.22 -28.43
N VAL A 8 -36.05 69.97 -28.57
CA VAL A 8 -35.54 68.62 -28.87
C VAL A 8 -35.10 68.02 -27.54
N ALA A 9 -35.78 66.94 -27.14
CA ALA A 9 -35.51 66.19 -25.94
C ALA A 9 -34.10 65.56 -26.00
N ARG A 10 -33.36 65.65 -24.90
CA ARG A 10 -32.06 65.01 -24.71
C ARG A 10 -32.30 63.52 -24.39
N ALA A 11 -31.86 62.62 -25.26
CA ALA A 11 -31.96 61.18 -25.03
C ALA A 11 -31.05 60.71 -23.88
N PRO A 12 -31.48 59.74 -23.04
CA PRO A 12 -30.69 59.29 -21.90
C PRO A 12 -29.54 58.37 -22.35
N GLN A 13 -28.32 58.92 -22.35
CA GLN A 13 -27.07 58.15 -22.48
C GLN A 13 -26.76 57.44 -21.16
N ALA A 14 -27.47 56.35 -20.83
CA ALA A 14 -27.19 55.59 -19.60
C ALA A 14 -27.17 54.06 -19.78
N ARG A 15 -27.19 53.54 -21.02
CA ARG A 15 -27.21 52.09 -21.28
C ARG A 15 -25.83 51.46 -21.55
N CYS A 16 -24.87 52.18 -22.16
CA CYS A 16 -23.55 51.61 -22.47
C CYS A 16 -22.66 51.33 -21.25
N ARG A 17 -22.81 52.10 -20.17
CA ARG A 17 -21.96 51.95 -18.97
C ARG A 17 -22.35 50.73 -18.12
N ARG A 18 -23.63 50.36 -18.10
CA ARG A 18 -24.12 49.13 -17.45
C ARG A 18 -23.69 47.86 -18.20
N GLN A 19 -23.63 47.89 -19.54
CA GLN A 19 -23.19 46.74 -20.33
C GLN A 19 -21.70 46.41 -20.12
N ARG A 20 -20.82 47.42 -20.00
CA ARG A 20 -19.40 47.18 -19.71
C ARG A 20 -19.17 46.52 -18.34
N GLY A 21 -19.94 46.90 -17.33
CA GLY A 21 -19.86 46.28 -16.00
C GLY A 21 -20.30 44.81 -16.00
N LEU A 22 -21.37 44.50 -16.74
CA LEU A 22 -21.85 43.11 -16.90
C LEU A 22 -20.85 42.23 -17.67
N VAL A 23 -20.22 42.75 -18.72
CA VAL A 23 -19.18 42.01 -19.47
C VAL A 23 -17.97 41.72 -18.57
N LEU A 24 -17.54 42.69 -17.76
CA LEU A 24 -16.41 42.50 -16.84
C LEU A 24 -16.76 41.49 -15.73
N LEU A 25 -17.98 41.53 -15.20
CA LEU A 25 -18.48 40.53 -14.25
C LEU A 25 -18.54 39.13 -14.88
N ALA A 26 -19.07 39.01 -16.10
CA ALA A 26 -19.13 37.73 -16.81
C ALA A 26 -17.74 37.17 -17.11
N LEU A 27 -16.77 38.02 -17.47
CA LEU A 27 -15.38 37.63 -17.67
C LEU A 27 -14.74 37.13 -16.37
N LEU A 28 -14.94 37.83 -15.25
CA LEU A 28 -14.43 37.41 -13.94
C LEU A 28 -15.03 36.06 -13.51
N ILE A 29 -16.34 35.86 -13.72
CA ILE A 29 -17.01 34.59 -13.44
C ILE A 29 -16.45 33.47 -14.34
N ALA A 30 -16.28 33.71 -15.64
CA ALA A 30 -15.68 32.74 -16.54
C ALA A 30 -14.24 32.37 -16.12
N LEU A 31 -13.43 33.35 -15.71
CA LEU A 31 -12.07 33.11 -15.23
C LEU A 31 -12.04 32.29 -13.93
N MET A 32 -12.96 32.58 -13.00
CA MET A 32 -13.17 31.82 -11.76
C MET A 32 -13.51 30.36 -12.08
N LEU A 33 -14.49 30.13 -12.96
CA LEU A 33 -14.90 28.78 -13.35
C LEU A 33 -13.76 28.00 -14.02
N MET A 34 -12.96 28.67 -14.87
CA MET A 34 -11.83 28.05 -15.55
C MET A 34 -10.70 27.68 -14.58
N SER A 35 -10.45 28.53 -13.58
CA SER A 35 -9.47 28.25 -12.52
C SER A 35 -9.88 27.04 -11.67
N ILE A 36 -11.16 26.94 -11.28
CA ILE A 36 -11.68 25.81 -10.50
C ILE A 36 -11.61 24.51 -11.31
N ALA A 37 -11.95 24.55 -12.60
CA ALA A 37 -11.86 23.38 -13.48
C ALA A 37 -10.43 22.84 -13.59
N LEU A 38 -9.41 23.71 -13.59
CA LEU A 38 -8.01 23.30 -13.68
C LEU A 38 -7.48 22.68 -12.38
N ALA A 39 -7.98 23.11 -11.22
CA ALA A 39 -7.54 22.61 -9.91
C ALA A 39 -7.85 21.11 -9.72
N GLY A 40 -9.00 20.63 -10.19
CA GLY A 40 -9.37 19.21 -10.07
C GLY A 40 -8.50 18.24 -10.88
N ALA A 41 -7.80 18.73 -11.91
CA ALA A 41 -6.94 17.89 -12.75
C ALA A 41 -5.62 17.48 -12.04
N LEU A 42 -5.17 18.26 -11.05
CA LEU A 42 -3.88 18.02 -10.37
C LEU A 42 -3.93 16.81 -9.43
N ASP A 43 -5.03 16.63 -8.71
CA ASP A 43 -5.15 15.56 -7.71
C ASP A 43 -5.15 14.17 -8.37
N VAL A 44 -5.83 14.03 -9.51
CA VAL A 44 -5.89 12.77 -10.27
C VAL A 44 -4.49 12.33 -10.70
N TRP A 45 -3.65 13.28 -11.09
CA TRP A 45 -2.30 12.99 -11.54
C TRP A 45 -1.39 12.49 -10.41
N SER A 46 -1.52 13.04 -9.21
CA SER A 46 -0.75 12.60 -8.04
C SER A 46 -1.05 11.14 -7.66
N LEU A 47 -2.32 10.73 -7.74
CA LEU A 47 -2.74 9.37 -7.44
C LEU A 47 -2.25 8.40 -8.52
N GLN A 48 -2.34 8.79 -9.80
CA GLN A 48 -1.80 7.99 -10.90
C GLN A 48 -0.29 7.78 -10.76
N ARG A 49 0.46 8.83 -10.39
CA ARG A 49 1.90 8.73 -10.12
C ARG A 49 2.21 7.72 -9.02
N ARG A 50 1.51 7.81 -7.88
CA ARG A 50 1.71 6.87 -6.77
C ARG A 50 1.37 5.43 -7.16
N ARG A 51 0.28 5.21 -7.91
CA ARG A 51 -0.08 3.87 -8.42
C ARG A 51 1.00 3.31 -9.33
N GLU A 52 1.59 4.13 -10.19
CA GLU A 52 2.67 3.69 -11.07
C GLU A 52 3.94 3.36 -10.29
N GLN A 53 4.31 4.19 -9.30
CA GLN A 53 5.44 3.90 -8.40
C GLN A 53 5.25 2.58 -7.65
N GLU A 54 4.05 2.33 -7.14
CA GLU A 54 3.72 1.08 -6.45
C GLU A 54 3.80 -0.14 -7.39
N ARG A 55 3.31 0.01 -8.63
CA ARG A 55 3.43 -1.04 -9.66
C ARG A 55 4.89 -1.32 -10.00
N GLN A 56 5.71 -0.28 -10.09
CA GLN A 56 7.15 -0.39 -10.29
C GLN A 56 7.83 -1.03 -9.09
N LEU A 57 7.42 -0.71 -7.86
CA LEU A 57 7.95 -1.33 -6.65
C LEU A 57 7.71 -2.83 -6.66
N LEU A 58 6.49 -3.26 -6.95
CA LEU A 58 6.14 -4.68 -7.09
C LEU A 58 6.92 -5.36 -8.22
N PHE A 59 7.15 -4.66 -9.33
CA PHE A 59 7.94 -5.18 -10.44
C PHE A 59 9.42 -5.34 -10.07
N VAL A 60 10.03 -4.32 -9.47
CA VAL A 60 11.44 -4.34 -9.07
C VAL A 60 11.67 -5.37 -7.96
N GLY A 61 10.80 -5.41 -6.95
CA GLY A 61 10.84 -6.44 -5.91
C GLY A 61 10.69 -7.87 -6.48
N ASP A 62 9.88 -8.05 -7.53
CA ASP A 62 9.78 -9.31 -8.27
C ASP A 62 11.09 -9.71 -8.95
N GLN A 63 11.81 -8.74 -9.54
CA GLN A 63 13.13 -8.98 -10.15
C GLN A 63 14.15 -9.43 -9.11
N TYR A 64 14.25 -8.73 -7.98
CA TYR A 64 15.16 -9.12 -6.90
C TYR A 64 14.84 -10.52 -6.38
N ARG A 65 13.57 -10.81 -6.09
CA ARG A 65 13.15 -12.15 -5.64
C ARG A 65 13.54 -13.21 -6.66
N LYS A 66 13.22 -13.01 -7.95
CA LYS A 66 13.55 -13.96 -9.03
C LYS A 66 15.05 -14.18 -9.14
N ALA A 67 15.85 -13.11 -9.02
CA ALA A 67 17.30 -13.18 -9.06
C ALA A 67 17.85 -14.01 -7.88
N ILE A 68 17.34 -13.80 -6.66
CA ILE A 68 17.68 -14.61 -5.48
C ILE A 68 17.29 -16.08 -5.71
N VAL A 69 16.10 -16.35 -6.26
CA VAL A 69 15.65 -17.72 -6.55
C VAL A 69 16.52 -18.39 -7.60
N SER A 70 16.93 -17.68 -8.66
CA SER A 70 17.86 -18.26 -9.65
C SER A 70 19.22 -18.54 -9.05
N TYR A 71 19.78 -17.60 -8.29
CA TYR A 71 21.07 -17.74 -7.61
C TYR A 71 21.07 -18.93 -6.65
N TYR A 72 20.02 -19.03 -5.82
CA TYR A 72 19.86 -20.14 -4.88
C TYR A 72 19.71 -21.49 -5.59
N ARG A 73 19.05 -21.54 -6.76
CA ARG A 73 18.86 -22.81 -7.50
C ARG A 73 20.17 -23.40 -8.01
N LEU A 74 21.20 -22.59 -8.27
CA LEU A 74 22.49 -23.05 -8.78
C LEU A 74 23.39 -23.62 -7.68
N ALA A 75 23.55 -22.87 -6.58
CA ALA A 75 24.54 -23.19 -5.54
C ALA A 75 23.94 -23.50 -4.16
N ARG A 76 22.61 -23.52 -4.02
CA ARG A 76 21.87 -23.70 -2.74
C ARG A 76 22.32 -22.74 -1.64
N ALA A 77 22.83 -21.57 -2.04
CA ALA A 77 23.36 -20.56 -1.15
C ALA A 77 22.75 -19.20 -1.52
N TYR A 78 22.59 -18.32 -0.54
CA TYR A 78 22.08 -16.96 -0.73
C TYR A 78 23.21 -15.98 -1.09
N PRO A 79 22.94 -14.88 -1.81
CA PRO A 79 23.95 -13.87 -2.12
C PRO A 79 24.41 -13.09 -0.86
N GLN A 80 25.64 -12.59 -0.86
CA GLN A 80 26.15 -11.68 0.18
C GLN A 80 25.95 -10.22 -0.22
N THR A 81 26.12 -9.90 -1.50
CA THR A 81 25.94 -8.53 -2.03
C THR A 81 24.98 -8.49 -3.22
N VAL A 82 24.50 -7.29 -3.57
CA VAL A 82 23.72 -7.11 -4.81
C VAL A 82 24.57 -7.35 -6.04
N ASP A 83 25.87 -7.09 -5.96
CA ASP A 83 26.81 -7.30 -7.05
C ASP A 83 26.92 -8.80 -7.40
N ASP A 84 26.82 -9.69 -6.40
CA ASP A 84 26.74 -11.15 -6.63
C ASP A 84 25.52 -11.56 -7.50
N LEU A 85 24.44 -10.77 -7.48
CA LEU A 85 23.27 -11.01 -8.33
C LEU A 85 23.46 -10.45 -9.74
N LEU A 86 24.28 -9.41 -9.90
CA LEU A 86 24.61 -8.83 -11.19
C LEU A 86 25.57 -9.73 -11.95
N GLU A 87 26.66 -10.14 -11.30
CA GLU A 87 27.70 -10.94 -11.92
C GLU A 87 28.17 -12.04 -10.98
N ASP A 88 27.67 -13.26 -11.18
CA ASP A 88 28.12 -14.44 -10.47
C ASP A 88 29.33 -15.06 -11.18
N THR A 89 30.52 -14.84 -10.61
CA THR A 89 31.82 -15.34 -11.10
C THR A 89 32.19 -16.72 -10.56
N ARG A 90 31.32 -17.39 -9.80
CA ARG A 90 31.58 -18.73 -9.24
C ARG A 90 31.65 -19.83 -10.30
N PHE A 91 31.15 -19.56 -11.50
CA PHE A 91 31.11 -20.51 -12.60
C PHE A 91 32.12 -20.13 -13.70
N ALA A 92 32.54 -21.12 -14.49
CA ALA A 92 33.46 -20.91 -15.62
C ALA A 92 32.94 -19.90 -16.66
N LYS A 93 31.61 -19.69 -16.71
CA LYS A 93 30.97 -18.60 -17.45
C LYS A 93 30.25 -17.69 -16.45
N PRO A 94 30.55 -16.38 -16.40
CA PRO A 94 29.83 -15.44 -15.53
C PRO A 94 28.32 -15.49 -15.80
N MET A 95 27.53 -15.71 -14.77
CA MET A 95 26.06 -15.71 -14.87
C MET A 95 25.48 -14.42 -14.30
N HIS A 96 24.49 -13.87 -15.00
CA HIS A 96 23.81 -12.65 -14.57
C HIS A 96 22.38 -12.99 -14.15
N HIS A 97 22.06 -12.80 -12.86
CA HIS A 97 20.73 -13.07 -12.31
C HIS A 97 19.84 -11.83 -12.30
N LEU A 98 20.45 -10.66 -12.21
CA LEU A 98 19.80 -9.36 -12.24
C LEU A 98 20.39 -8.51 -13.36
N ARG A 99 19.53 -7.83 -14.13
CA ARG A 99 19.97 -7.03 -15.28
C ARG A 99 20.71 -5.75 -14.88
N ARG A 100 20.33 -5.16 -13.75
CA ARG A 100 20.88 -3.92 -13.18
C ARG A 100 20.42 -3.78 -11.74
N ALA A 101 21.16 -3.06 -10.91
CA ALA A 101 20.67 -2.62 -9.62
C ALA A 101 19.55 -1.60 -9.84
N TYR A 102 18.33 -1.95 -9.46
CA TYR A 102 17.17 -1.09 -9.66
C TYR A 102 17.00 -0.18 -8.44
N PRO A 103 16.87 1.14 -8.62
CA PRO A 103 16.59 2.04 -7.50
C PRO A 103 15.18 1.79 -6.94
N ASP A 104 14.96 2.16 -5.68
CA ASP A 104 13.64 2.17 -5.07
C ASP A 104 12.79 3.27 -5.73
N PRO A 105 11.66 2.95 -6.40
CA PRO A 105 10.81 3.94 -7.08
C PRO A 105 10.05 4.85 -6.12
N VAL A 106 9.94 4.48 -4.83
CA VAL A 106 9.28 5.28 -3.79
C VAL A 106 10.28 6.24 -3.16
N SER A 107 11.45 5.76 -2.74
CA SER A 107 12.51 6.60 -2.16
C SER A 107 13.31 7.40 -3.19
N GLY A 108 13.30 6.98 -4.47
CA GLY A 108 14.10 7.58 -5.55
C GLY A 108 15.61 7.33 -5.45
N LYS A 109 16.06 6.51 -4.50
CA LYS A 109 17.47 6.16 -4.26
C LYS A 109 17.66 4.65 -4.34
N ASN A 110 18.90 4.20 -4.50
CA ASN A 110 19.25 2.78 -4.49
C ASN A 110 19.44 2.23 -3.07
N ASP A 111 18.59 2.65 -2.12
CA ASP A 111 18.72 2.39 -0.68
C ASP A 111 17.71 1.33 -0.23
N TRP A 112 17.79 0.15 -0.85
CA TRP A 112 16.99 -1.00 -0.43
C TRP A 112 17.45 -1.52 0.92
N SER A 113 16.49 -1.88 1.77
CA SER A 113 16.79 -2.60 3.01
C SER A 113 16.81 -4.11 2.73
N PHE A 114 17.84 -4.79 3.22
CA PHE A 114 18.06 -6.22 3.01
C PHE A 114 17.63 -7.03 4.23
N LEU A 115 16.99 -8.18 4.01
CA LEU A 115 16.74 -9.16 5.06
C LEU A 115 17.90 -10.13 5.14
N TRP A 116 18.64 -10.06 6.24
CA TRP A 116 19.84 -10.85 6.48
C TRP A 116 19.53 -12.14 7.25
N ARG A 117 20.26 -13.19 6.91
CA ARG A 117 20.35 -14.44 7.66
C ARG A 117 21.83 -14.82 7.78
N GLY A 118 22.41 -14.55 8.95
CA GLY A 118 23.86 -14.56 9.09
C GLY A 118 24.48 -13.53 8.15
N ASP A 119 25.39 -13.97 7.29
CA ASP A 119 26.14 -13.11 6.37
C ASP A 119 25.52 -13.02 4.95
N ARG A 120 24.33 -13.59 4.74
CA ARG A 120 23.70 -13.62 3.41
C ARG A 120 22.30 -13.04 3.47
N PHE A 121 21.90 -12.30 2.45
CA PHE A 121 20.54 -11.77 2.36
C PHE A 121 19.66 -12.67 1.49
N TYR A 122 18.40 -12.82 1.93
CA TYR A 122 17.43 -13.69 1.28
C TYR A 122 16.20 -12.92 0.76
N GLY A 123 16.17 -11.62 0.98
CA GLY A 123 15.10 -10.75 0.53
C GLY A 123 15.45 -9.28 0.65
N VAL A 124 14.59 -8.46 0.07
CA VAL A 124 14.69 -7.01 0.06
C VAL A 124 13.33 -6.39 0.37
N PHE A 125 13.34 -5.21 0.98
CA PHE A 125 12.16 -4.38 1.20
C PHE A 125 12.49 -2.91 1.04
N SER A 126 11.49 -2.10 0.70
CA SER A 126 11.67 -0.66 0.60
C SER A 126 11.81 -0.07 2.01
N SER A 127 12.74 0.87 2.17
CA SER A 127 12.95 1.59 3.43
C SER A 127 11.87 2.66 3.70
N SER A 128 10.92 2.84 2.78
CA SER A 128 9.93 3.92 2.81
C SER A 128 8.75 3.62 3.73
N ASP A 129 8.40 4.58 4.60
CA ASP A 129 7.23 4.52 5.48
C ASP A 129 5.93 5.04 4.82
N GLY A 130 5.92 5.15 3.48
CA GLY A 130 4.75 5.62 2.73
C GLY A 130 3.55 4.67 2.81
N ALA A 131 2.35 5.25 2.83
CA ALA A 131 1.10 4.49 2.83
C ALA A 131 0.86 3.78 1.49
N THR A 132 0.47 2.51 1.55
CA THR A 132 0.14 1.68 0.39
C THR A 132 -1.25 2.01 -0.15
N ILE A 133 -1.39 1.96 -1.48
CA ILE A 133 -2.68 2.13 -2.15
C ILE A 133 -3.34 0.76 -2.33
N LYS A 134 -2.57 -0.25 -2.74
CA LYS A 134 -3.06 -1.63 -2.87
C LYS A 134 -2.95 -2.38 -1.54
N ARG A 135 -4.10 -2.76 -0.98
CA ARG A 135 -4.17 -3.55 0.27
C ARG A 135 -4.71 -4.97 0.08
N ALA A 136 -5.25 -5.30 -1.10
CA ALA A 136 -5.89 -6.58 -1.38
C ALA A 136 -5.76 -6.95 -2.86
N GLY A 137 -6.04 -8.22 -3.19
CA GLY A 137 -5.95 -8.74 -4.56
C GLY A 137 -4.51 -8.91 -5.01
N PHE A 138 -3.65 -9.32 -4.08
CA PHE A 138 -2.30 -9.74 -4.40
C PHE A 138 -2.33 -11.18 -4.92
N PRO A 139 -1.46 -11.54 -5.89
CA PRO A 139 -1.29 -12.93 -6.28
C PRO A 139 -0.72 -13.75 -5.10
N ASP A 140 -0.94 -15.07 -5.09
CA ASP A 140 -0.59 -15.98 -3.98
C ASP A 140 0.82 -15.76 -3.39
N ARG A 141 1.80 -15.48 -4.26
CA ARG A 141 3.20 -15.19 -3.90
C ARG A 141 3.41 -13.93 -3.04
N TYR A 142 2.39 -13.09 -2.90
CA TYR A 142 2.37 -11.80 -2.22
C TYR A 142 1.20 -11.70 -1.24
N MET A 143 0.62 -12.83 -0.81
CA MET A 143 -0.45 -12.83 0.21
C MET A 143 -0.01 -12.15 1.51
N ASP A 144 1.28 -12.25 1.85
CA ASP A 144 1.86 -11.58 3.03
C ASP A 144 1.77 -10.05 2.97
N PHE A 145 1.43 -9.47 1.81
CA PHE A 145 1.26 -8.02 1.63
C PHE A 145 -0.18 -7.57 1.84
N GLU A 146 -1.13 -8.50 2.03
CA GLU A 146 -2.52 -8.14 2.29
C GLU A 146 -2.68 -7.42 3.62
N GLY A 147 -3.41 -6.31 3.60
CA GLY A 147 -3.59 -5.45 4.77
C GLY A 147 -2.36 -4.63 5.16
N ALA A 148 -1.23 -4.77 4.48
CA ALA A 148 -0.02 -4.01 4.81
C ALA A 148 -0.23 -2.52 4.54
N GLU A 149 -0.10 -1.69 5.57
CA GLU A 149 -0.34 -0.24 5.49
C GLU A 149 0.85 0.53 4.92
N THR A 150 2.05 -0.06 4.97
CA THR A 150 3.31 0.63 4.70
C THR A 150 4.18 -0.16 3.72
N TYR A 151 4.90 0.52 2.82
CA TYR A 151 5.81 -0.14 1.85
C TYR A 151 6.93 -0.96 2.53
N ARG A 152 7.35 -0.59 3.74
CA ARG A 152 8.31 -1.35 4.55
C ARG A 152 7.85 -2.77 4.90
N GLN A 153 6.54 -2.99 4.97
CA GLN A 153 5.95 -4.31 5.27
C GLN A 153 5.98 -5.22 4.03
N TRP A 154 6.14 -4.66 2.82
CA TRP A 154 6.27 -5.44 1.60
C TRP A 154 7.67 -6.03 1.46
N LYS A 155 7.84 -7.19 2.08
CA LYS A 155 9.10 -7.95 2.11
C LYS A 155 9.17 -8.90 0.93
N PHE A 156 9.96 -8.55 -0.08
CA PHE A 156 10.22 -9.40 -1.24
C PHE A 156 11.33 -10.40 -0.90
N LEU A 157 10.93 -11.55 -0.36
CA LEU A 157 11.86 -12.59 0.09
C LEU A 157 11.68 -13.90 -0.66
N TYR A 158 12.72 -14.72 -0.65
CA TYR A 158 12.65 -16.12 -1.03
C TYR A 158 13.29 -16.96 0.08
N LEU A 159 12.47 -17.79 0.73
CA LEU A 159 12.96 -18.83 1.62
C LEU A 159 12.83 -20.18 0.93
N ALA A 160 13.93 -20.91 0.92
CA ALA A 160 13.92 -22.28 0.43
C ALA A 160 12.94 -23.15 1.26
N PRO A 161 12.18 -24.06 0.62
CA PRO A 161 11.23 -24.92 1.31
C PRO A 161 11.90 -25.69 2.44
N GLY A 162 11.36 -25.62 3.66
CA GLY A 162 11.91 -26.25 4.86
C GLY A 162 12.79 -25.35 5.73
N LEU A 163 13.18 -24.17 5.25
CA LEU A 163 13.73 -23.11 6.09
C LEU A 163 12.60 -22.17 6.48
N SER A 164 12.30 -22.04 7.77
CA SER A 164 11.36 -21.05 8.30
C SER A 164 12.03 -19.68 8.41
N ALA A 165 11.29 -18.60 8.22
CA ALA A 165 11.79 -17.27 8.52
C ALA A 165 12.04 -17.18 10.02
N PRO A 166 13.16 -16.57 10.48
CA PRO A 166 13.21 -16.16 11.87
C PRO A 166 11.97 -15.29 12.11
N PRO A 167 11.29 -15.42 13.26
CA PRO A 167 10.12 -14.61 13.56
C PRO A 167 10.52 -13.14 13.58
N ALA A 168 10.35 -12.47 12.44
CA ALA A 168 10.49 -11.04 12.31
C ALA A 168 9.13 -10.46 12.68
N ASP A 169 8.99 -10.16 13.98
CA ASP A 169 7.83 -9.55 14.61
C ASP A 169 6.54 -10.39 14.50
N ALA A 170 6.48 -11.46 15.31
CA ALA A 170 5.18 -11.85 15.83
C ALA A 170 4.67 -10.70 16.72
N PRO A 171 3.48 -10.13 16.50
CA PRO A 171 2.82 -9.44 17.60
C PRO A 171 2.71 -10.47 18.72
N ALA A 172 3.22 -10.11 19.90
CA ALA A 172 3.15 -10.92 21.10
C ALA A 172 1.75 -11.52 21.19
N THR A 173 1.64 -12.80 20.81
CA THR A 173 0.41 -13.54 21.00
C THR A 173 0.18 -13.51 22.51
N ALA A 174 -1.01 -13.03 22.85
CA ALA A 174 -1.51 -12.84 24.20
C ALA A 174 -1.04 -13.96 25.15
N PRO A 175 -0.78 -13.63 26.43
CA PRO A 175 -0.35 -14.63 27.40
C PRO A 175 -1.37 -15.77 27.41
N ALA A 176 -0.87 -16.98 27.18
CA ALA A 176 -1.59 -18.21 27.38
C ALA A 176 -2.18 -18.20 28.80
N MET A 177 -3.49 -17.96 28.92
CA MET A 177 -4.22 -18.33 30.11
C MET A 177 -4.33 -19.87 30.09
N PRO A 178 -3.77 -20.59 31.09
CA PRO A 178 -4.10 -21.99 31.23
C PRO A 178 -5.59 -22.12 31.56
N ALA A 179 -6.27 -22.93 30.76
CA ALA A 179 -7.63 -23.35 30.99
C ALA A 179 -7.80 -23.89 32.42
N SER A 180 -8.71 -23.30 33.17
CA SER A 180 -9.31 -23.91 34.36
C SER A 180 -10.79 -23.57 34.32
N ALA A 181 -11.55 -24.38 33.59
CA ALA A 181 -13.00 -24.41 33.71
C ALA A 181 -13.35 -25.50 34.73
N PRO A 182 -14.13 -25.22 35.79
CA PRO A 182 -14.66 -26.26 36.67
C PRO A 182 -15.77 -27.02 35.96
N SER A 183 -15.73 -28.35 36.04
CA SER A 183 -16.75 -29.27 35.57
C SER A 183 -18.08 -29.01 36.27
N LEU A 184 -19.02 -28.38 35.57
CA LEU A 184 -20.42 -28.31 35.99
C LEU A 184 -21.18 -29.48 35.35
N SER A 185 -21.27 -30.56 36.12
CA SER A 185 -22.09 -31.74 35.86
C SER A 185 -23.56 -31.35 35.77
N GLY A 186 -24.11 -31.29 34.56
CA GLY A 186 -25.54 -31.22 34.32
C GLY A 186 -26.10 -32.60 34.06
N PHE A 187 -26.94 -33.11 34.97
CA PHE A 187 -27.92 -34.15 34.64
C PHE A 187 -29.25 -33.85 35.35
N PRO A 188 -30.29 -33.42 34.61
CA PRO A 188 -31.62 -33.26 35.14
C PRO A 188 -32.48 -34.50 34.83
N GLY A 189 -33.25 -34.95 35.82
CA GLY A 189 -34.49 -35.69 35.57
C GLY A 189 -34.57 -37.09 36.18
N GLY A 190 -35.61 -37.30 37.00
CA GLY A 190 -36.35 -38.56 37.00
C GLY A 190 -36.32 -39.40 38.30
N THR A 191 -37.27 -39.08 39.18
CA THR A 191 -37.94 -39.90 40.21
C THR A 191 -37.85 -41.43 40.12
N LEU A 192 -37.76 -42.11 41.27
CA LEU A 192 -38.89 -42.84 41.93
C LEU A 192 -38.50 -43.38 43.34
N PRO A 193 -39.49 -43.65 44.23
CA PRO A 193 -39.35 -43.89 45.67
C PRO A 193 -39.47 -45.37 46.09
N GLY A 194 -39.10 -45.69 47.34
CA GLY A 194 -39.38 -46.96 48.03
C GLY A 194 -38.18 -47.45 48.85
N GLN A 195 -38.11 -47.15 50.15
CA GLN A 195 -38.56 -47.99 51.29
C GLN A 195 -37.66 -49.20 51.63
N GLY A 196 -37.30 -49.30 52.93
CA GLY A 196 -36.62 -50.43 53.59
C GLY A 196 -35.38 -49.98 54.38
N LEU A 197 -35.47 -49.36 55.56
CA LEU A 197 -35.67 -49.93 56.92
C LEU A 197 -34.65 -51.01 57.36
N ALA A 198 -34.06 -50.76 58.54
CA ALA A 198 -33.26 -51.64 59.43
C ALA A 198 -31.81 -51.90 59.00
N GLY A 199 -30.79 -51.89 59.86
CA GLY A 199 -30.65 -51.73 61.32
C GLY A 199 -29.14 -51.86 61.65
N ARG A 200 -28.59 -50.94 62.44
CA ARG A 200 -27.92 -51.19 63.73
C ARG A 200 -27.43 -52.64 63.93
N HIS A 201 -26.11 -52.83 63.95
CA HIS A 201 -25.31 -53.41 65.05
C HIS A 201 -23.82 -53.35 64.70
#